data_AF-A0A358RI84-F1
#
_entry.id   AF-A0A358RI84-F1
#
_cell.length_a   1.000
_cell.length_b   1.000
_cell.length_c   1.000
_cell.angle_alpha   90.00
_cell.angle_beta   90.00
_cell.angle_gamma   90.00
#
_symmetry.space_group_name_H-M   'P 1'
#
loop_
_entity.id
_entity.type
_entity.pdbx_description
1 polymer ?
#
loop_
_entity_poly.entity_id
_entity_poly.type
_entity_poly.pdbx_seq_one_letter_code
_entity_poly.pdbx_strand_id
1 'polypeptide(L)' 'MLVSAFVLASVFATNTSVCEAATDFKTVGKSAYMVDYATGTVLYARNENERLPIASMVKIMTSLLTLEAVERGDISLDDD' A
#
# COMPACT_ATOMS: atom_id res chain seq x y z
N MET A 1 2.52 -43.28 33.55
CA MET A 1 3.61 -42.35 33.22
C MET A 1 3.75 -42.09 31.72
N LEU A 2 3.72 -43.11 30.85
CA LEU A 2 3.90 -42.92 29.40
C LEU A 2 2.73 -42.17 28.71
N VAL A 3 1.49 -42.40 29.16
CA VAL A 3 0.29 -41.74 28.60
C VAL A 3 0.17 -40.27 29.05
N SER A 4 0.57 -39.93 30.28
CA SER A 4 0.50 -38.54 30.77
C SER A 4 1.56 -37.64 30.12
N ALA A 5 2.70 -38.19 29.72
CA ALA A 5 3.74 -37.46 28.98
C ALA A 5 3.29 -37.13 27.55
N PHE A 6 2.53 -38.01 26.90
CA PHE A 6 2.01 -37.79 25.55
C PHE A 6 0.95 -36.67 25.52
N VAL A 7 0.10 -36.57 26.56
CA VAL A 7 -0.93 -35.53 26.70
C VAL A 7 -0.32 -34.15 27.00
N LEU A 8 0.79 -34.08 27.76
CA LEU A 8 1.51 -32.81 27.96
C LEU A 8 2.21 -32.31 26.69
N ALA A 9 2.74 -33.21 25.86
CA ALA A 9 3.40 -32.85 24.61
C ALA A 9 2.43 -32.27 23.57
N SER A 10 1.18 -32.74 23.52
CA SER A 10 0.16 -32.19 22.62
C SER A 10 -0.33 -30.80 23.01
N VAL A 11 -0.25 -30.42 24.30
CA VAL A 11 -0.68 -29.10 24.80
C VAL A 11 0.35 -28.01 24.46
N PHE A 12 1.63 -28.35 24.32
CA PHE A 12 2.68 -27.39 23.94
C PHE A 12 2.66 -27.04 22.44
N ALA A 13 2.12 -27.91 21.58
CA ALA A 13 2.10 -27.73 20.14
C ALA A 13 1.01 -26.76 19.62
N THR A 14 0.06 -26.36 20.47
CA THR A 14 -1.10 -25.53 20.05
C THR A 14 -0.92 -24.03 20.25
N ASN A 15 0.23 -23.56 20.75
CA ASN A 15 0.49 -22.14 20.98
C ASN A 15 1.06 -21.43 19.73
N THR A 16 0.51 -21.73 18.56
CA THR A 16 0.75 -20.89 17.38
C THR A 16 -0.09 -19.64 17.55
N SER A 17 0.54 -18.56 18.02
CA SER A 17 -0.04 -17.22 17.95
C SER A 17 -0.22 -16.89 16.48
N VAL A 18 -1.43 -17.08 15.98
CA VAL A 18 -1.83 -16.58 14.67
C VAL A 18 -2.00 -15.08 14.86
N CYS A 19 -1.06 -14.29 14.35
CA CYS A 19 -1.25 -12.86 14.20
C CYS A 19 -2.38 -12.67 13.18
N GLU A 20 -3.59 -12.45 13.68
CA GLU A 20 -4.73 -12.06 12.86
C GLU A 20 -4.41 -10.67 12.29
N ALA A 21 -3.97 -10.63 11.04
CA ALA A 21 -3.85 -9.38 10.30
C ALA A 21 -5.25 -8.77 10.25
N ALA A 22 -5.43 -7.61 10.89
CA ALA A 22 -6.68 -6.88 10.88
C ALA A 22 -7.11 -6.64 9.42
N THR A 23 -8.10 -7.39 8.95
CA THR A 23 -8.56 -7.41 7.55
C THR A 23 -9.50 -6.26 7.20
N ASP A 24 -9.83 -5.38 8.16
CA ASP A 24 -10.82 -4.33 7.98
C ASP A 24 -10.19 -2.92 8.04
N PHE A 25 -9.32 -2.63 7.05
CA PHE A 25 -8.80 -1.28 6.85
C PHE A 25 -9.87 -0.39 6.22
N LYS A 26 -10.75 0.18 7.05
CA LYS A 26 -11.83 1.08 6.60
C LYS A 26 -11.30 2.48 6.32
N THR A 27 -11.27 2.85 5.04
CA THR A 27 -10.99 4.22 4.60
C THR A 27 -12.29 4.99 4.37
N VAL A 28 -12.37 6.23 4.83
CA VAL A 28 -13.55 7.12 4.61
C VAL A 28 -13.73 7.51 3.13
N GLY A 29 -12.65 7.51 2.34
CA GLY A 29 -12.67 7.88 0.91
C GLY A 29 -13.46 6.92 0.02
N LYS A 30 -13.79 7.33 -1.20
CA LYS A 30 -14.47 6.46 -2.20
C LYS A 30 -13.56 5.36 -2.75
N SER A 31 -12.27 5.66 -2.88
CA SER A 31 -11.21 4.77 -3.30
C SER A 31 -9.96 4.95 -2.43
N ALA A 32 -9.09 3.95 -2.43
CA ALA A 32 -7.81 3.98 -1.73
C ALA A 32 -6.82 3.00 -2.38
N TYR A 33 -5.54 3.38 -2.39
CA TYR A 33 -4.45 2.56 -2.92
C TYR A 33 -3.19 2.81 -2.09
N MET A 34 -2.58 1.74 -1.58
CA MET A 34 -1.36 1.78 -0.79
C MET A 34 -0.35 0.81 -1.38
N VAL A 35 0.85 1.32 -1.67
CA VAL A 35 1.94 0.57 -2.29
C VAL A 35 3.23 0.80 -1.52
N ASP A 36 4.03 -0.25 -1.36
CA ASP A 36 5.40 -0.13 -0.88
C ASP A 36 6.29 0.44 -2.00
N TYR A 37 6.98 1.55 -1.72
CA TYR A 37 7.76 2.27 -2.74
C TYR A 37 8.94 1.46 -3.27
N ALA A 38 9.62 0.67 -2.43
CA ALA A 38 10.83 -0.03 -2.81
C ALA A 38 10.55 -1.29 -3.66
N THR A 39 9.48 -2.03 -3.31
CA THR A 39 9.13 -3.32 -3.92
C THR A 39 8.00 -3.23 -4.93
N GLY A 40 7.22 -2.15 -4.91
CA GLY A 40 5.98 -2.04 -5.69
C GLY A 40 4.85 -2.96 -5.18
N THR A 41 5.01 -3.58 -4.01
CA THR A 41 4.00 -4.47 -3.44
C THR A 41 2.76 -3.67 -3.06
N VAL A 42 1.60 -4.04 -3.60
CA VAL A 42 0.31 -3.44 -3.22
C VAL A 42 -0.09 -3.99 -1.85
N LEU A 43 -0.13 -3.12 -0.85
CA LEU A 43 -0.49 -3.47 0.52
C LEU A 43 -1.99 -3.38 0.75
N TYR A 44 -2.67 -2.50 0.01
CA TYR A 44 -4.11 -2.30 0.10
C TYR A 44 -4.65 -1.64 -1.17
N ALA A 45 -5.81 -2.11 -1.65
CA ALA A 45 -6.52 -1.53 -2.79
C ALA A 45 -8.03 -1.59 -2.57
N ARG A 46 -8.72 -0.50 -2.87
CA ARG A 46 -10.17 -0.39 -2.85
C ARG A 46 -10.62 0.54 -3.96
N ASN A 47 -11.42 0.03 -4.90
CA ASN A 47 -11.95 0.77 -6.04
C ASN A 47 -10.85 1.50 -6.85
N GLU A 48 -9.69 0.87 -7.00
CA GLU A 48 -8.48 1.45 -7.58
C GLU A 48 -8.61 1.74 -9.09
N ASN A 49 -9.48 1.01 -9.79
CA ASN A 49 -9.73 1.16 -11.22
C ASN A 49 -10.99 1.99 -11.53
N GLU A 50 -11.67 2.52 -10.51
CA GLU A 50 -12.86 3.35 -10.69
C GLU A 50 -12.47 4.76 -11.17
N ARG A 51 -13.12 5.24 -12.24
CA ARG A 51 -12.88 6.60 -12.73
C ARG A 51 -13.55 7.62 -11.81
N LEU A 52 -12.74 8.38 -11.09
CA LEU A 52 -13.18 9.44 -10.19
C LEU A 52 -12.60 10.81 -10.61
N PRO A 53 -13.33 11.91 -10.39
CA PRO A 53 -12.78 13.24 -10.63
C PRO A 53 -11.66 13.54 -9.63
N ILE A 54 -10.45 13.79 -10.13
CA ILE A 54 -9.24 13.92 -9.31
C ILE A 54 -8.92 15.35 -8.85
N ALA A 55 -9.81 16.34 -9.11
CA ALA A 55 -9.67 17.74 -8.70
C ALA A 55 -8.21 18.25 -8.77
N SER A 56 -7.67 18.81 -7.69
CA SER A 56 -6.31 19.35 -7.66
C SER A 56 -5.19 18.32 -7.87
N MET A 57 -5.43 17.01 -7.73
CA MET A 57 -4.40 15.98 -7.96
C MET A 57 -3.99 15.88 -9.43
N VAL A 58 -4.79 16.42 -10.36
CA VAL A 58 -4.40 16.53 -11.78
C VAL A 58 -3.08 17.29 -11.96
N LYS A 59 -2.74 18.19 -11.03
CA LYS A 59 -1.50 18.98 -11.06
C LYS A 59 -0.23 18.13 -10.92
N ILE A 60 -0.35 16.88 -10.42
CA ILE A 60 0.79 15.94 -10.38
C ILE A 60 1.25 15.68 -11.83
N MET A 61 0.33 15.43 -12.76
CA MET A 61 0.66 15.23 -14.16
C MET A 61 1.25 16.50 -14.79
N THR A 62 0.68 17.67 -14.48
CA THR A 62 1.25 18.94 -14.97
C THR A 62 2.68 19.13 -14.49
N SER A 63 2.94 18.91 -13.20
CA SER A 63 4.28 19.07 -12.61
C SER A 63 5.27 18.08 -13.21
N LEU A 64 4.85 16.82 -13.41
CA LEU A 64 5.67 15.80 -14.06
C LEU A 64 6.10 16.23 -15.47
N LEU A 65 5.14 16.64 -16.31
CA LEU A 65 5.42 17.08 -17.67
C LEU A 65 6.30 18.34 -17.72
N THR A 66 6.12 19.26 -16.77
CA THR A 66 6.97 20.45 -16.64
C THR A 66 8.40 20.07 -16.29
N LEU A 67 8.60 19.18 -15.31
CA LEU A 67 9.95 18.71 -14.93
C LEU A 67 10.62 17.96 -16.09
N GLU A 68 9.88 17.12 -16.81
CA GLU A 68 10.39 16.45 -18.01
C GLU A 68 10.81 17.45 -19.10
N ALA A 69 10.05 18.54 -19.30
CA ALA A 69 10.40 19.57 -20.26
C ALA A 69 11.69 20.32 -19.85
N VAL A 70 11.88 20.58 -18.55
CA VAL A 70 13.13 21.13 -18.02
C VAL A 70 14.30 20.16 -18.24
N GLU A 71 14.12 18.87 -17.95
CA GLU A 71 15.15 17.84 -18.16
C GLU A 71 15.55 17.69 -19.64
N ARG A 72 14.60 17.89 -20.57
CA ARG A 72 14.87 17.92 -22.02
C ARG A 72 15.54 19.21 -22.49
N GLY A 73 15.54 20.26 -21.67
CA GLY A 73 16.05 21.59 -22.04
C GLY A 73 15.08 22.41 -22.90
N ASP A 74 13.79 22.07 -22.92
CA ASP A 74 12.77 22.83 -23.67
C ASP A 74 12.40 24.15 -22.96
N ILE A 75 12.53 24.17 -21.64
CA ILE A 75 12.26 25.33 -20.75
C ILE A 75 13.29 25.34 -19.61
N SER A 76 13.55 26.50 -19.02
CA SER A 76 14.36 26.68 -17.81
C SER A 76 13.48 26.98 -16.60
N LEU A 77 13.98 26.67 -15.41
CA LEU A 77 13.33 27.07 -14.15
C LEU A 77 13.47 28.58 -13.87
N ASP A 78 14.44 29.22 -14.53
CA ASP A 78 14.74 30.65 -14.40
C ASP A 78 14.17 31.47 -15.58
N ASP A 79 13.27 30.88 -16.39
CA ASP A 79 12.58 31.61 -17.45
C ASP A 79 11.60 32.64 -16.86
N ASP A 80 11.61 33.86 -17.39
CA ASP A 80 10.74 34.99 -16.98
C ASP A 80 9.26 34.80 -17.36
#